data_AF-A0A2M7W7G3-F1
#
_entry.id   AF-A0A2M7W7G3-F1
#
_cell.length_a   1.000
_cell.length_b   1.000
_cell.length_c   1.000
_cell.angle_alpha   90.00
_cell.angle_beta   90.00
_cell.angle_gamma   90.00
#
_symmetry.space_group_name_H-M   'P 1'
#
loop_
_entity.id
_entity.type
_entity.pdbx_description
1 polymer ?
#
loop_
_entity_poly.entity_id
_entity_poly.type
_entity_poly.pdbx_seq_one_letter_code
_entity_poly.pdbx_strand_id
1 'polypeptide(L)' 'AGLYQANKRASQLSQPHLESILKQAVIIGSLTTTKKGAVSAFPTKPEINKYI' A
#
# COMPACT_ATOMS: atom_id res chain seq x y z
N ALA A 1 10.19 6.05 -21.02
CA ALA A 1 9.97 4.65 -20.58
C ALA A 1 9.21 4.58 -19.24
N GLY A 2 8.11 5.33 -19.06
CA GLY A 2 7.49 5.56 -17.74
C GLY A 2 6.12 4.94 -17.48
N LEU A 3 5.54 4.22 -18.45
CA LEU A 3 4.14 3.73 -18.37
C LEU A 3 4.03 2.21 -18.19
N TYR A 4 5.13 1.45 -18.29
CA TYR A 4 5.10 -0.02 -18.29
C TYR A 4 4.95 -0.67 -16.92
N GLN A 5 4.99 0.10 -15.82
CA GLN A 5 4.79 -0.44 -14.46
C GLN A 5 3.43 -0.11 -13.88
N ALA A 6 2.58 0.64 -14.59
CA ALA A 6 1.22 0.91 -14.16
C ALA A 6 0.36 -0.34 -14.43
N ASN A 7 0.12 -1.13 -13.38
CA ASN A 7 -0.92 -2.16 -13.31
C ASN A 7 -0.60 -3.49 -14.01
N LYS A 8 0.37 -4.25 -13.49
CA LYS A 8 0.21 -5.72 -13.54
C LYS A 8 -1.12 -6.03 -12.83
N ARG A 9 -2.06 -6.67 -13.54
CA ARG A 9 -3.32 -7.11 -12.93
C ARG A 9 -2.99 -8.02 -11.76
N ALA A 10 -3.83 -8.08 -10.72
CA ALA A 10 -3.58 -8.96 -9.58
C ALA A 10 -3.31 -10.43 -10.00
N SER A 11 -3.90 -10.86 -11.12
CA SER A 11 -3.70 -12.16 -11.78
C SER A 11 -2.31 -12.37 -12.41
N GLN A 12 -1.47 -11.34 -12.50
CA GLN A 12 -0.12 -11.37 -13.08
C GLN A 12 0.97 -11.21 -12.02
N LEU A 13 0.59 -11.13 -10.74
CA LEU A 13 1.50 -11.03 -9.61
C LEU A 13 1.76 -12.42 -9.03
N SER A 14 3.00 -12.67 -8.61
CA SER A 14 3.30 -13.86 -7.82
C SER A 14 2.63 -13.75 -6.45
N GLN A 15 2.27 -14.89 -5.85
CA GLN A 15 1.69 -14.96 -4.51
C GLN A 15 2.44 -14.11 -3.46
N PRO A 16 3.79 -14.19 -3.33
CA PRO A 16 4.50 -13.36 -2.35
C PRO A 16 4.41 -11.85 -2.65
N HIS A 17 4.30 -11.47 -3.92
CA HIS A 17 4.16 -10.06 -4.31
C HIS A 17 2.76 -9.53 -3.97
N LEU A 18 1.72 -10.33 -4.21
CA LEU A 18 0.35 -10.00 -3.81
C LEU A 18 0.24 -9.89 -2.28
N GLU A 19 0.85 -10.81 -1.55
CA GLU A 19 0.87 -10.79 -0.08
C GLU A 19 1.56 -9.52 0.46
N SER A 20 2.67 -9.09 -0.16
CA SER A 20 3.35 -7.85 0.21
C SER A 20 2.45 -6.62 0.00
N ILE A 21 1.75 -6.53 -1.13
CA ILE A 21 0.80 -5.44 -1.40
C ILE A 21 -0.35 -5.45 -0.39
N LEU A 22 -0.91 -6.63 -0.08
CA LEU A 22 -1.99 -6.76 0.90
C LEU A 22 -1.53 -6.37 2.31
N LYS A 23 -0.32 -6.77 2.73
CA LYS A 23 0.28 -6.34 3.99
C LYS A 23 0.42 -4.81 4.07
N GLN A 24 0.90 -4.18 2.99
CA GLN A 24 0.96 -2.72 2.89
C GLN A 24 -0.42 -2.07 3.01
N ALA A 25 -1.43 -2.61 2.32
CA ALA A 25 -2.80 -2.08 2.37
C ALA A 25 -3.40 -2.17 3.78
N VAL A 26 -3.13 -3.25 4.54
CA VAL A 26 -3.57 -3.40 5.93
C VAL A 26 -2.92 -2.35 6.84
N ILE A 27 -1.61 -2.10 6.67
CA ILE A 27 -0.89 -1.07 7.43
C ILE A 27 -1.48 0.32 7.15
N ILE A 28 -1.72 0.64 5.86
CA ILE A 28 -2.33 1.91 5.46
C ILE A 28 -3.72 2.06 6.08
N GLY A 29 -4.58 1.04 5.95
CA GLY A 29 -5.92 1.04 6.54
C GLY A 29 -5.86 1.27 8.05
N SER A 30 -4.97 0.58 8.76
CA SER A 30 -4.80 0.72 10.21
C SER A 30 -4.33 2.12 10.61
N LEU A 31 -3.37 2.70 9.88
CA LEU A 31 -2.88 4.05 10.18
C LEU A 31 -3.93 5.12 9.87
N THR A 32 -4.68 4.98 8.77
CA THR A 32 -5.71 5.95 8.38
C THR A 32 -6.85 6.04 9.38
N THR A 33 -7.23 4.94 10.04
CA THR A 33 -8.31 4.96 11.04
C THR A 33 -7.90 5.61 12.36
N THR A 34 -6.60 5.77 12.62
CA THR A 34 -6.10 6.43 13.84
C THR A 34 -6.14 7.96 13.79
N LYS A 35 -6.23 8.56 12.59
CA LYS A 35 -6.20 10.01 12.39
C LYS A 35 -7.54 10.49 11.81
N LYS A 36 -7.95 11.71 12.17
CA LYS A 36 -9.14 12.34 11.57
C LYS A 36 -8.84 12.88 10.17
N GLY A 37 -9.86 12.82 9.31
CA GLY A 37 -9.84 13.38 7.95
C GLY A 37 -9.42 12.36 6.89
N ALA A 38 -10.23 12.22 5.83
CA ALA A 38 -10.09 11.14 4.85
C ALA A 38 -8.75 11.18 4.08
N VAL A 39 -8.35 12.36 3.60
CA VAL A 39 -7.12 12.53 2.82
C VAL A 39 -5.92 12.80 3.73
N SER A 40 -6.10 13.59 4.79
CA SER A 40 -5.03 13.95 5.72
C SER A 40 -4.56 12.78 6.60
N ALA A 41 -5.39 11.76 6.79
CA ALA A 41 -5.03 10.56 7.55
C ALA A 41 -4.18 9.56 6.75
N PHE A 42 -4.01 9.76 5.43
CA PHE A 42 -3.18 8.87 4.62
C PHE A 42 -1.72 8.93 5.07
N PRO A 43 -1.11 7.79 5.43
CA PRO A 43 0.27 7.75 5.89
C PRO A 43 1.25 7.97 4.75
N THR A 44 2.40 8.53 5.08
CA THR A 44 3.53 8.72 4.17
C THR A 44 4.31 7.42 3.97
N LYS A 45 5.07 7.30 2.86
CA LYS A 45 5.94 6.14 2.62
C LYS A 45 6.86 5.81 3.81
N PRO A 46 7.53 6.78 4.46
CA PRO A 46 8.34 6.51 5.65
C PRO A 46 7.54 5.91 6.81
N GLU A 47 6.30 6.35 7.04
CA GLU A 47 5.44 5.79 8.09
C GLU A 47 5.09 4.33 7.80
N ILE A 48 4.76 3.99 6.56
CA ILE A 48 4.44 2.61 6.16
C ILE A 48 5.68 1.71 6.30
N ASN A 49 6.86 2.17 5.86
CA ASN A 49 8.12 1.43 5.93
C ASN A 49 8.58 1.11 7.36
N LYS A 50 8.02 1.75 8.40
CA LYS A 50 8.31 1.39 9.79
C LYS A 50 7.71 0.03 10.19
N TYR A 51 6.74 -0.48 9.43
CA TYR A 51 5.96 -1.67 9.74
C TYR A 51 6.18 -2.84 8.76
N ILE A 52 7.14 -2.71 7.84
CA ILE A 52 7.51 -3.71 6.81
C ILE A 52 8.99 -4.04 6.95
#